data_AF-A0A4R9QB96-F1
#
_entry.id   AF-A0A4R9QB96-F1
#
_cell.length_a   1.000
_cell.length_b   1.000
_cell.length_c   1.000
_cell.angle_alpha   90.00
_cell.angle_beta   90.00
_cell.angle_gamma   90.00
#
_symmetry.space_group_name_H-M   'P 1'
#
loop_
_entity.id
_entity.type
_entity.pdbx_description
1 polymer ?
#
loop_
_entity_poly.entity_id
_entity_poly.type
_entity_poly.pdbx_seq_one_letter_code
_entity_poly.pdbx_strand_id
1 'polypeptide(L)' 'MNDLPTIDAPSVAPSLDELRRALDHAETELACADMIDNQARREKETSLCRRRRDDIKAQIARIEETF' A
#
# COMPACT_ATOMS: atom_id res chain seq x y z
N MET A 1 -10.52 1.27 43.68
CA MET A 1 -10.06 0.64 42.43
C MET A 1 -10.33 1.62 41.31
N ASN A 2 -9.29 2.24 40.75
CA ASN A 2 -9.44 3.10 39.58
C ASN A 2 -8.99 2.27 38.37
N ASP A 3 -9.95 1.78 37.60
CA ASP A 3 -9.69 1.20 36.28
C ASP A 3 -9.37 2.36 35.32
N LEU A 4 -8.09 2.54 35.03
CA LEU A 4 -7.62 3.41 33.95
C LEU A 4 -7.94 2.73 32.62
N PRO A 5 -8.47 3.46 31.61
CA PRO A 5 -8.71 2.88 30.31
C PRO A 5 -7.39 2.46 29.66
N THR A 6 -7.28 1.19 29.29
CA THR A 6 -6.20 0.66 28.45
C THR A 6 -6.20 1.44 27.14
N ILE A 7 -5.24 2.34 26.97
CA ILE A 7 -4.97 2.96 25.68
C ILE A 7 -4.37 1.85 24.82
N ASP A 8 -5.17 1.24 23.96
CA ASP A 8 -4.67 0.33 22.93
C ASP A 8 -3.62 1.10 22.11
N ALA A 9 -2.39 0.59 22.14
CA ALA A 9 -1.31 1.17 21.34
C ALA A 9 -1.73 1.15 19.87
N PRO A 10 -1.47 2.23 19.09
CA PRO A 10 -1.79 2.21 17.67
C PRO A 10 -1.11 1.01 17.02
N SER A 11 -1.91 0.17 16.33
CA SER A 11 -1.39 -0.95 15.55
C SER A 11 -0.27 -0.44 14.64
N VAL A 12 0.94 -0.98 14.81
CA VAL A 12 2.10 -0.66 13.97
C VAL A 12 1.89 -1.17 12.53
N ALA A 13 1.00 -2.15 12.35
CA ALA A 13 0.58 -2.64 11.05
C ALA A 13 -0.52 -1.74 10.46
N PRO A 14 -0.43 -1.34 9.18
CA PRO A 14 -1.46 -0.55 8.53
C PRO A 14 -2.78 -1.32 8.50
N SER A 15 -3.87 -0.61 8.74
CA SER A 15 -5.23 -1.13 8.59
C SER A 15 -5.56 -1.47 7.14
N LEU A 16 -6.57 -2.32 6.95
CA LEU A 16 -7.06 -2.70 5.61
C LEU A 16 -7.47 -1.47 4.77
N ASP A 17 -8.11 -0.49 5.39
CA ASP A 17 -8.54 0.75 4.71
C ASP A 17 -7.36 1.67 4.34
N GLU A 18 -6.29 1.67 5.14
CA GLU A 18 -5.04 2.35 4.77
C GLU A 18 -4.36 1.65 3.60
N LEU A 19 -4.33 0.31 3.59
CA LEU A 19 -3.78 -0.45 2.47
C LEU A 19 -4.57 -0.28 1.18
N ARG A 20 -5.90 -0.20 1.25
CA ARG A 20 -6.77 0.07 0.08
C ARG A 20 -6.50 1.45 -0.49
N ARG A 21 -6.42 2.49 0.35
CA ARG A 21 -6.06 3.84 -0.10
C ARG A 21 -4.63 3.90 -0.67
N ALA A 22 -3.69 3.17 -0.06
CA ALA A 22 -2.34 3.06 -0.58
C ALA A 22 -2.30 2.33 -1.93
N LEU A 23 -3.18 1.35 -2.15
CA LEU A 23 -3.32 0.64 -3.41
C LEU A 23 -3.82 1.58 -4.52
N ASP A 24 -4.90 2.33 -4.26
CA ASP A 24 -5.44 3.30 -5.22
C ASP A 24 -4.36 4.33 -5.64
N HIS A 25 -3.58 4.79 -4.67
CA HIS A 25 -2.45 5.70 -4.93
C HIS A 25 -1.36 5.03 -5.77
N ALA A 26 -0.98 3.79 -5.45
CA ALA A 26 0.04 3.06 -6.21
C ALA A 26 -0.41 2.75 -7.65
N GLU A 27 -1.70 2.50 -7.87
CA GLU A 27 -2.26 2.31 -9.22
C GLU A 27 -2.25 3.63 -10.02
N THR A 28 -2.50 4.76 -9.36
CA THR A 28 -2.36 6.10 -9.96
C THR A 28 -0.90 6.41 -10.32
N GLU A 29 0.04 6.14 -9.40
CA GLU A 29 1.48 6.31 -9.65
C GLU A 29 1.96 5.46 -10.84
N LEU A 30 1.48 4.22 -10.96
CA LEU A 30 1.79 3.35 -12.09
C LEU A 30 1.29 3.94 -13.41
N ALA A 31 0.06 4.45 -13.45
CA ALA A 31 -0.47 5.13 -14.64
C ALA A 31 0.37 6.36 -15.02
N CYS A 32 0.80 7.16 -14.02
CA CYS A 32 1.70 8.29 -14.24
C CYS A 32 3.08 7.85 -14.76
N ALA A 33 3.64 6.75 -14.26
CA ALA A 33 4.93 6.22 -14.71
C ALA A 33 4.89 5.82 -16.19
N ASP A 34 3.78 5.23 -16.64
CA ASP A 34 3.59 4.82 -18.04
C ASP A 34 3.53 6.04 -19.00
N MET A 35 3.18 7.22 -18.49
CA MET A 35 3.17 8.48 -19.26
C MET A 35 4.55 9.14 -19.38
N ILE A 36 5.62 8.58 -18.80
CA ILE A 36 6.97 9.13 -18.92
C ILE A 36 7.49 8.96 -20.35
N ASP A 37 7.87 10.07 -21.00
CA ASP A 37 8.39 10.07 -22.38
C ASP A 37 9.75 9.40 -22.52
N ASN A 38 10.62 9.56 -21.51
CA ASN A 38 11.94 8.95 -21.51
C ASN A 38 11.82 7.44 -21.28
N GLN A 39 12.09 6.63 -22.31
CA GLN A 39 11.95 5.18 -22.28
C GLN A 39 12.65 4.51 -21.08
N ALA A 40 13.94 4.81 -20.88
CA ALA A 40 14.72 4.17 -19.82
C ALA A 40 14.19 4.54 -18.43
N ARG A 41 13.74 5.79 -18.25
CA ARG A 41 13.10 6.23 -17.02
C ARG A 41 11.74 5.56 -16.83
N ARG A 42 10.90 5.53 -17.86
CA ARG A 42 9.60 4.85 -17.82
C ARG A 42 9.74 3.41 -17.37
N GLU A 43 10.60 2.63 -18.00
CA GLU A 43 10.81 1.22 -17.64
C GLU A 43 11.19 1.05 -16.17
N LYS A 44 12.09 1.89 -15.67
CA LYS A 44 12.53 1.88 -14.28
C LYS A 44 11.38 2.22 -13.33
N GLU A 45 10.68 3.33 -13.56
CA GLU A 45 9.60 3.79 -12.68
C GLU A 45 8.40 2.83 -12.72
N THR A 46 7.97 2.39 -13.91
CA THR A 46 6.89 1.40 -14.07
C THR A 46 7.22 0.11 -13.33
N SER A 47 8.47 -0.37 -13.37
CA SER A 47 8.89 -1.56 -12.62
C SER A 47 8.80 -1.37 -11.10
N LEU A 48 9.24 -0.21 -10.59
CA LEU A 48 9.13 0.14 -9.17
C LEU A 48 7.67 0.26 -8.71
N CYS A 49 6.83 0.95 -9.48
CA CYS A 49 5.41 1.11 -9.19
C CYS A 49 4.67 -0.24 -9.21
N ARG A 50 4.97 -1.13 -10.17
CA ARG A 50 4.40 -2.49 -10.21
C ARG A 50 4.76 -3.27 -8.96
N ARG A 51 6.03 -3.27 -8.57
CA ARG A 51 6.48 -3.97 -7.35
C ARG A 51 5.76 -3.45 -6.11
N ARG A 52 5.66 -2.13 -5.95
CA ARG A 52 4.94 -1.51 -4.82
C ARG A 52 3.46 -1.90 -4.80
N ARG A 53 2.78 -1.83 -5.95
CA ARG A 53 1.37 -2.24 -6.08
C ARG A 53 1.18 -3.70 -5.67
N ASP A 54 2.04 -4.58 -6.17
CA ASP A 54 1.94 -6.02 -5.91
C ASP A 54 2.24 -6.35 -4.43
N ASP A 55 3.20 -5.66 -3.82
CA ASP A 55 3.50 -5.78 -2.39
C ASP A 55 2.30 -5.33 -1.51
N ILE A 56 1.57 -4.29 -1.92
CA ILE A 56 0.34 -3.84 -1.24
C ILE A 56 -0.80 -4.85 -1.43
N LYS A 57 -1.01 -5.36 -2.66
CA LYS A 57 -2.01 -6.40 -2.94
C LYS A 57 -1.74 -7.66 -2.10
N ALA A 58 -0.49 -8.07 -1.96
CA ALA A 58 -0.11 -9.20 -1.11
C ALA A 58 -0.37 -8.94 0.38
N GLN A 59 -0.20 -7.70 0.87
CA GLN A 59 -0.54 -7.33 2.24
C GLN A 59 -2.05 -7.39 2.48
N ILE A 60 -2.85 -6.85 1.55
CA ILE A 60 -4.32 -6.91 1.60
C ILE A 60 -4.79 -8.36 1.64
N ALA A 61 -4.31 -9.20 0.71
CA ALA A 61 -4.69 -10.61 0.65
C ALA A 61 -4.41 -11.35 1.97
N ARG A 62 -3.24 -11.14 2.58
CA ARG A 62 -2.91 -11.74 3.88
C ARG A 62 -3.86 -11.34 5.01
N ILE A 63 -4.31 -10.08 5.02
CA ILE A 63 -5.29 -9.61 6.00
C ILE A 63 -6.66 -10.22 5.73
N GLU A 64 -7.10 -10.21 4.47
CA GLU A 64 -8.40 -10.76 4.07
C GLU A 64 -8.50 -12.29 4.27
N GLU A 65 -7.39 -13.04 4.15
CA GLU A 65 -7.32 -14.48 4.49
C GLU A 65 -7.43 -14.76 6.00
N THR A 66 -7.23 -13.75 6.85
CA THR A 66 -7.26 -13.89 8.32
C THR A 66 -8.68 -13.74 8.90
N PHE A 67 -9.65 -13.25 8.11
CA PHE A 67 -11.04 -13.04 8.51
C PHE A 67 -12.01 -13.95 7.76
#